data_AF-A0A924FKD4-F1
#
_entry.id   AF-A0A924FKD4-F1
#
_cell.length_a   1.000
_cell.length_b   1.000
_cell.length_c   1.000
_cell.angle_alpha   90.00
_cell.angle_beta   90.00
_cell.angle_gamma   90.00
#
_symmetry.space_group_name_H-M   'P 1'
#
loop_
_entity.id
_entity.type
_entity.pdbx_description
1 polymer ?
#
loop_
_entity_poly.entity_id
_entity_poly.type
_entity_poly.pdbx_seq_one_letter_code
_entity_poly.pdbx_strand_id
1 'polypeptide(L)'
;VIDNNPSPIAAVFHMTPDTGRADVETRVRIEAYSYVRAIVETSDGKLFMTRHYLKASGGCSAPAGTDPAAAREGLGKMRLVLEDAPQIGKPSLVQLMIKHPNTSGLAVDQITHLSEPPRFIRKVEVTYAGKPIMSADVDFSVSENPNFRFYFTPRTNGQLAAVAEDSNDVVFKTSLAVKVQ
;
A
#
# COMPACT_ATOMS: atom_id res chain seq x y z
N VAL A 1 -11.26 1.47 -5.54
CA VAL A 1 -11.64 0.84 -6.84
C VAL A 1 -11.40 1.84 -7.97
N ILE A 2 -10.88 1.39 -9.11
CA ILE A 2 -10.59 2.20 -10.30
C ILE A 2 -11.26 1.50 -11.49
N ASP A 3 -12.41 2.01 -11.93
CA ASP A 3 -13.37 1.22 -12.72
C ASP A 3 -12.83 0.69 -14.05
N ASN A 4 -11.92 1.41 -14.68
CA ASN A 4 -11.36 1.07 -16.00
C ASN A 4 -9.90 0.58 -15.92
N ASN A 5 -9.42 0.21 -14.72
CA ASN A 5 -8.14 -0.49 -14.62
C ASN A 5 -8.32 -1.99 -14.93
N PRO A 6 -7.30 -2.66 -15.49
CA PRO A 6 -7.30 -4.12 -15.68
C PRO A 6 -7.54 -4.90 -14.37
N SER A 7 -7.02 -4.39 -13.25
CA SER A 7 -7.47 -4.77 -11.90
C SER A 7 -8.20 -3.59 -11.25
N PRO A 8 -9.56 -3.62 -11.19
CA PRO A 8 -10.33 -2.52 -10.63
C PRO A 8 -10.16 -2.36 -9.13
N ILE A 9 -9.96 -3.44 -8.38
CA ILE A 9 -9.80 -3.39 -6.92
C ILE A 9 -8.32 -3.12 -6.60
N ALA A 10 -7.95 -1.84 -6.57
CA ALA A 10 -6.56 -1.47 -6.29
C ALA A 10 -6.09 -1.82 -4.87
N ALA A 11 -6.98 -1.67 -3.88
CA ALA A 11 -6.69 -1.95 -2.49
C ALA A 11 -7.99 -2.16 -1.70
N VAL A 12 -7.94 -3.06 -0.72
CA VAL A 12 -8.93 -3.27 0.34
C VAL A 12 -8.19 -3.14 1.67
N PHE A 13 -8.63 -2.22 2.52
CA PHE A 13 -8.01 -1.99 3.83
C PHE A 13 -8.94 -2.46 4.94
N HIS A 14 -8.43 -3.28 5.84
CA HIS A 14 -9.10 -3.69 7.06
C HIS A 14 -8.45 -2.98 8.24
N MET A 15 -9.23 -2.19 8.97
CA MET A 15 -8.75 -1.37 10.08
C MET A 15 -9.34 -1.85 11.40
N THR A 16 -8.66 -1.56 12.51
CA THR A 16 -9.16 -1.86 13.86
C THR A 16 -9.42 -0.57 14.62
N PRO A 17 -10.13 -0.59 15.77
CA PRO A 17 -10.27 0.59 16.62
C PRO A 17 -8.93 1.19 17.05
N ASP A 18 -7.85 0.39 17.10
CA ASP A 18 -6.51 0.84 17.45
C ASP A 18 -5.83 1.63 16.31
N THR A 19 -6.38 1.65 15.08
CA THR A 19 -6.01 2.63 14.04
C THR A 19 -6.29 4.07 14.52
N GLY A 20 -7.32 4.27 15.35
CA GLY A 20 -7.72 5.56 15.92
C GLY A 20 -8.38 6.54 14.95
N ARG A 21 -7.97 6.52 13.69
CA ARG A 21 -8.56 7.31 12.60
C ARG A 21 -8.59 6.47 11.33
N ALA A 22 -9.78 6.30 10.76
CA ALA A 22 -9.97 5.58 9.50
C ALA A 22 -9.57 6.47 8.30
N ASP A 23 -8.27 6.66 8.14
CA ASP A 23 -7.66 7.50 7.10
C ASP A 23 -6.46 6.75 6.53
N VAL A 24 -6.43 6.62 5.21
CA VAL A 24 -5.38 5.94 4.47
C VAL A 24 -5.05 6.70 3.20
N GLU A 25 -3.76 6.79 2.92
CA GLU A 25 -3.23 7.37 1.69
C GLU A 25 -2.35 6.35 0.99
N THR A 26 -2.50 6.22 -0.33
CA THR A 26 -1.61 5.42 -1.16
C THR A 26 -1.53 5.98 -2.57
N ARG A 27 -0.57 5.48 -3.35
CA ARG A 27 -0.36 5.87 -4.75
C ARG A 27 -0.82 4.74 -5.65
N VAL A 28 -1.65 5.08 -6.64
CA VAL A 28 -2.21 4.14 -7.60
C VAL A 28 -1.88 4.56 -9.02
N ARG A 29 -1.81 3.56 -9.90
CA ARG A 29 -1.69 3.71 -11.35
C ARG A 29 -3.09 3.72 -11.98
N ILE A 30 -3.30 4.56 -12.98
CA ILE A 30 -4.57 4.68 -13.70
C ILE A 30 -4.31 4.37 -15.17
N GLU A 31 -4.98 3.34 -15.68
CA GLU A 31 -4.76 2.88 -17.06
C GLU A 31 -5.57 3.67 -18.09
N ALA A 32 -6.79 4.03 -17.75
CA ALA A 32 -7.68 4.78 -18.61
C ALA A 32 -8.48 5.80 -17.80
N TYR A 33 -9.05 6.79 -18.49
CA TYR A 33 -9.90 7.79 -17.84
C TYR A 33 -11.03 7.07 -17.10
N SER A 34 -11.13 7.33 -15.80
CA SER A 34 -11.95 6.48 -14.94
C SER A 34 -12.43 7.23 -13.71
N TYR A 35 -13.47 6.67 -13.10
CA TYR A 35 -13.83 7.01 -11.74
C TYR A 35 -12.95 6.20 -10.78
N VAL A 36 -12.36 6.91 -9.82
CA VAL A 36 -11.84 6.28 -8.60
C VAL A 36 -12.94 6.35 -7.56
N ARG A 37 -13.30 5.18 -7.03
CA ARG A 37 -14.31 5.03 -5.97
C ARG A 37 -13.63 4.64 -4.67
N ALA A 38 -13.94 5.38 -3.61
CA ALA A 38 -13.68 4.99 -2.23
C ALA A 38 -14.98 4.46 -1.64
N ILE A 39 -14.95 3.23 -1.15
CA ILE A 39 -16.09 2.52 -0.59
C ILE A 39 -15.71 2.14 0.83
N VAL A 40 -16.60 2.40 1.78
CA VAL A 40 -16.41 2.08 3.20
C VAL A 40 -17.59 1.23 3.66
N GLU A 41 -17.27 0.11 4.29
CA GLU A 41 -18.20 -0.67 5.11
C GLU A 41 -17.88 -0.39 6.58
N THR A 42 -18.85 0.11 7.33
CA THR A 42 -18.71 0.37 8.76
C THR A 42 -18.94 -0.89 9.58
N SER A 43 -18.55 -0.87 10.86
CA SER A 43 -18.71 -2.03 11.76
C SER A 43 -20.16 -2.44 12.01
N ASP A 44 -21.14 -1.57 11.72
CA ASP A 44 -22.57 -1.86 11.76
C ASP A 44 -23.15 -2.23 10.38
N GLY A 45 -22.29 -2.50 9.39
CA GLY A 45 -22.66 -2.98 8.05
C GLY A 45 -23.18 -1.91 7.09
N LYS A 46 -23.08 -0.61 7.44
CA LYS A 46 -23.49 0.46 6.52
C LYS A 46 -22.42 0.70 5.47
N LEU A 47 -22.88 0.92 4.24
CA LEU A 47 -22.02 1.21 3.10
C LEU A 47 -22.08 2.70 2.74
N PHE A 48 -20.90 3.29 2.59
CA PHE A 48 -20.73 4.64 2.07
C PHE A 48 -19.83 4.59 0.84
N MET A 49 -20.12 5.43 -0.15
CA MET A 49 -19.29 5.52 -1.35
C MET A 49 -19.18 6.97 -1.81
N THR A 50 -17.98 7.36 -2.20
CA THR A 50 -17.73 8.56 -2.97
C THR A 50 -16.90 8.21 -4.20
N ARG A 51 -16.97 9.06 -5.22
CA ARG A 51 -16.22 8.87 -6.46
C ARG A 51 -15.67 10.18 -6.98
N HIS A 52 -14.53 10.10 -7.66
CA HIS A 52 -13.93 11.22 -8.35
C HIS A 52 -13.48 10.79 -9.75
N TYR A 53 -13.73 11.63 -10.76
CA TYR A 53 -13.33 11.34 -12.12
C TYR A 53 -11.91 11.84 -12.38
N LEU A 54 -11.03 10.97 -12.86
CA LEU A 54 -9.65 11.28 -13.16
C LEU A 54 -9.35 11.09 -14.65
N LYS A 55 -8.69 12.10 -15.23
CA LYS A 55 -8.17 12.07 -16.60
C LYS A 55 -6.69 11.70 -16.57
N ALA A 56 -6.41 10.40 -16.53
CA ALA A 56 -5.06 9.84 -16.59
C ALA A 56 -5.08 8.53 -17.39
N SER A 57 -3.98 8.20 -18.08
CA SER A 57 -3.92 7.03 -18.96
C SER A 57 -2.53 6.40 -19.01
N GLY A 58 -2.48 5.09 -19.28
CA GLY A 58 -1.26 4.31 -19.49
C GLY A 58 -0.45 4.01 -18.23
N GLY A 59 -0.99 4.29 -17.03
CA GLY A 59 -0.25 4.12 -15.79
C GLY A 59 0.08 2.66 -15.43
N CYS A 60 -0.77 1.69 -15.81
CA CYS A 60 -0.52 0.27 -15.55
C CYS A 60 0.36 -0.37 -16.63
N SER A 61 0.35 0.18 -17.85
CA SER A 61 1.16 -0.27 -18.98
C SER A 61 2.51 0.46 -19.12
N ALA A 62 2.78 1.46 -18.28
CA ALA A 62 4.06 2.18 -18.28
C ALA A 62 5.21 1.26 -17.81
N PRO A 63 6.38 1.32 -18.47
CA PRO A 63 7.56 0.59 -18.01
C PRO A 63 8.02 1.09 -16.64
N ALA A 64 8.69 0.22 -15.87
CA ALA A 64 9.29 0.61 -14.60
C ALA A 64 10.36 1.70 -14.83
N GLY A 65 10.36 2.72 -13.97
CA GLY A 65 11.30 3.84 -14.10
C GLY A 65 12.69 3.56 -13.52
N THR A 66 12.82 2.51 -12.71
CA THR A 66 14.05 2.19 -11.97
C THR A 66 14.95 1.24 -12.75
N ASP A 67 16.28 1.47 -12.68
CA ASP A 67 17.30 0.56 -13.20
C ASP A 67 17.09 -0.88 -12.65
N PRO A 68 17.04 -1.92 -13.51
CA PRO A 68 16.78 -3.30 -13.09
C PRO A 68 17.77 -3.88 -12.06
N ALA A 69 19.04 -3.48 -12.11
CA ALA A 69 20.06 -3.93 -11.15
C ALA A 69 19.83 -3.27 -9.79
N ALA A 70 19.58 -1.96 -9.77
CA ALA A 70 19.28 -1.22 -8.55
C ALA A 70 17.92 -1.62 -7.92
N ALA A 71 16.95 -2.02 -8.75
CA ALA A 71 15.67 -2.57 -8.31
C ALA A 71 15.85 -3.92 -7.60
N ARG A 72 16.70 -4.81 -8.15
CA ARG A 72 17.01 -6.12 -7.54
C ARG A 72 17.71 -5.99 -6.19
N GLU A 73 18.71 -5.12 -6.07
CA GLU A 73 19.46 -4.95 -4.82
C GLU A 73 18.62 -4.32 -3.69
N GLY A 74 17.63 -3.51 -4.07
CA GLY A 74 16.75 -2.81 -3.13
C GLY A 74 15.47 -3.55 -2.79
N LEU A 75 15.18 -4.64 -3.47
CA LEU A 75 13.92 -5.37 -3.38
C LEU A 75 13.59 -5.75 -1.93
N GLY A 76 12.39 -5.39 -1.49
CA GLY A 76 11.90 -5.73 -0.15
C GLY A 76 12.46 -4.85 0.97
N LYS A 77 13.36 -3.90 0.69
CA LYS A 77 13.78 -2.91 1.69
C LYS A 77 12.55 -2.09 2.09
N MET A 78 12.19 -2.16 3.38
CA MET A 78 11.01 -1.50 3.94
C MET A 78 11.40 -0.50 5.02
N ARG A 79 10.70 0.63 5.07
CA ARG A 79 10.91 1.68 6.08
C ARG A 79 9.59 2.15 6.66
N LEU A 80 9.52 2.18 7.99
CA LEU A 80 8.47 2.82 8.76
C LEU A 80 8.97 4.17 9.27
N VAL A 81 8.17 5.22 9.11
CA VAL A 81 8.45 6.57 9.60
C VAL A 81 7.25 7.08 10.36
N LEU A 82 7.49 7.63 11.56
CA LEU A 82 6.50 8.41 12.30
C LEU A 82 6.69 9.88 11.90
N GLU A 83 5.60 10.57 11.56
CA GLU A 83 5.69 11.99 11.20
C GLU A 83 5.95 12.87 12.43
N ASP A 84 5.33 12.52 13.55
CA ASP A 84 5.42 13.25 14.81
C ASP A 84 5.83 12.32 15.95
N ALA A 85 6.24 12.93 17.08
CA ALA A 85 6.48 12.19 18.32
C ALA A 85 5.16 11.55 18.80
N PRO A 86 5.10 10.22 18.96
CA PRO A 86 3.87 9.51 19.33
C PRO A 86 3.48 9.83 20.78
N GLN A 87 2.21 10.16 21.00
CA GLN A 87 1.66 10.48 22.32
C GLN A 87 0.63 9.44 22.72
N ILE A 88 0.61 9.08 24.01
CA ILE A 88 -0.37 8.11 24.53
C ILE A 88 -1.79 8.55 24.20
N GLY A 89 -2.56 7.65 23.58
CA GLY A 89 -3.98 7.85 23.31
C GLY A 89 -4.31 8.81 22.16
N LYS A 90 -3.30 9.36 21.46
CA LYS A 90 -3.52 10.22 20.28
C LYS A 90 -3.13 9.48 19.00
N PRO A 91 -3.95 9.54 17.93
CA PRO A 91 -3.59 8.99 16.64
C PRO A 91 -2.28 9.57 16.13
N SER A 92 -1.33 8.69 15.80
CA SER A 92 -0.02 9.03 15.23
C SER A 92 0.03 8.58 13.78
N LEU A 93 0.48 9.46 12.90
CA LEU A 93 0.60 9.19 11.46
C LEU A 93 1.89 8.43 11.17
N VAL A 94 1.74 7.32 10.47
CA VAL A 94 2.82 6.43 10.01
C VAL A 94 2.87 6.44 8.51
N GLN A 95 4.08 6.46 7.97
CA GLN A 95 4.35 6.15 6.58
C GLN A 95 5.12 4.83 6.47
N LEU A 96 4.56 3.88 5.73
CA LEU A 96 5.22 2.65 5.30
C LEU A 96 5.64 2.79 3.84
N MET A 97 6.94 2.65 3.59
CA MET A 97 7.53 2.62 2.26
C MET A 97 8.12 1.24 1.99
N ILE A 98 7.81 0.66 0.83
CA ILE A 98 8.30 -0.66 0.41
C ILE A 98 9.01 -0.48 -0.93
N LYS A 99 10.29 -0.83 -1.01
CA LYS A 99 11.01 -0.85 -2.29
C LYS A 99 10.63 -2.12 -3.05
N HIS A 100 9.79 -1.97 -4.07
CA HIS A 100 9.24 -3.07 -4.85
C HIS A 100 8.84 -2.58 -6.25
N PRO A 101 9.15 -3.33 -7.33
CA PRO A 101 8.87 -2.89 -8.71
C PRO A 101 7.36 -2.75 -8.98
N ASN A 102 6.53 -3.56 -8.32
CA ASN A 102 5.08 -3.58 -8.54
C ASN A 102 4.73 -3.70 -10.03
N THR A 103 5.41 -4.59 -10.74
CA THR A 103 5.20 -4.82 -12.17
C THR A 103 3.82 -5.43 -12.39
N SER A 104 3.03 -4.83 -13.29
CA SER A 104 1.69 -5.31 -13.68
C SER A 104 1.71 -6.47 -14.66
N GLY A 105 2.82 -6.62 -15.38
CA GLY A 105 2.98 -7.52 -16.51
C GLY A 105 2.28 -7.08 -17.79
N LEU A 106 1.77 -5.85 -17.84
CA LEU A 106 1.10 -5.28 -19.01
C LEU A 106 2.03 -4.48 -19.92
N ALA A 107 3.15 -3.99 -19.38
CA ALA A 107 4.15 -3.28 -20.16
C ALA A 107 4.84 -4.27 -21.12
N VAL A 108 4.84 -3.94 -22.41
CA VAL A 108 5.53 -4.71 -23.46
C VAL A 108 6.83 -3.99 -23.80
N ASP A 109 7.95 -4.71 -23.73
CA ASP A 109 9.24 -4.23 -24.21
C ASP A 109 9.22 -4.11 -25.74
N GLN A 110 9.51 -2.91 -26.26
CA GLN A 110 9.36 -2.62 -27.68
C GLN A 110 10.43 -3.26 -28.57
N ILE A 111 11.51 -3.81 -28.00
CA ILE A 111 12.61 -4.44 -28.75
C ILE A 111 12.41 -5.94 -28.79
N THR A 112 12.18 -6.55 -27.63
CA THR A 112 12.03 -8.00 -27.47
C THR A 112 10.61 -8.48 -27.70
N HIS A 113 9.63 -7.55 -27.66
CA HIS A 113 8.19 -7.83 -27.72
C HIS A 113 7.70 -8.75 -26.58
N LEU A 114 8.47 -8.84 -25.49
CA LEU A 114 8.13 -9.61 -24.31
C LEU A 114 7.54 -8.70 -23.23
N SER A 115 6.66 -9.26 -22.41
CA SER A 115 6.17 -8.61 -21.20
C SER A 115 6.96 -9.10 -19.99
N GLU A 116 7.30 -8.20 -19.08
CA GLU A 116 7.88 -8.60 -17.80
C GLU A 116 6.82 -9.40 -17.00
N PRO A 117 7.16 -10.51 -16.34
CA PRO A 117 6.20 -11.22 -15.51
C PRO A 117 5.61 -10.31 -14.41
N PRO A 118 4.31 -10.42 -14.10
CA PRO A 118 3.69 -9.64 -13.05
C PRO A 118 4.37 -9.94 -11.70
N ARG A 119 4.74 -8.89 -10.98
CA ARG A 119 5.33 -9.00 -9.64
C ARG A 119 4.97 -7.80 -8.80
N PHE A 120 4.03 -7.96 -7.89
CA PHE A 120 3.49 -6.87 -7.06
C PHE A 120 3.26 -7.30 -5.61
N ILE A 121 3.30 -6.35 -4.69
CA ILE A 121 2.85 -6.59 -3.31
C ILE A 121 1.35 -6.93 -3.36
N ARG A 122 0.96 -8.07 -2.78
CA ARG A 122 -0.44 -8.53 -2.71
C ARG A 122 -1.06 -8.39 -1.32
N LYS A 123 -0.25 -8.41 -0.26
CA LYS A 123 -0.73 -8.32 1.12
C LYS A 123 0.22 -7.50 1.97
N VAL A 124 -0.34 -6.68 2.86
CA VAL A 124 0.37 -5.95 3.91
C VAL A 124 -0.34 -6.16 5.24
N GLU A 125 0.41 -6.47 6.29
CA GLU A 125 -0.10 -6.60 7.65
C GLU A 125 0.72 -5.69 8.57
N VAL A 126 0.04 -4.91 9.41
CA VAL A 126 0.69 -4.02 10.36
C VAL A 126 0.18 -4.31 11.76
N THR A 127 1.13 -4.42 12.69
CA THR A 127 0.87 -4.68 14.10
C THR A 127 1.57 -3.66 14.98
N TYR A 128 0.99 -3.39 16.15
CA TYR A 128 1.59 -2.58 17.19
C TYR A 128 1.55 -3.29 18.53
N ALA A 129 2.70 -3.44 19.17
CA ALA A 129 2.86 -4.21 20.42
C ALA A 129 2.22 -5.62 20.33
N GLY A 130 2.36 -6.26 19.17
CA GLY A 130 1.81 -7.60 18.88
C GLY A 130 0.32 -7.63 18.54
N LYS A 131 -0.39 -6.49 18.53
CA LYS A 131 -1.80 -6.40 18.18
C LYS A 131 -2.00 -5.91 16.74
N PRO A 132 -2.95 -6.46 15.97
CA PRO A 132 -3.23 -5.99 14.63
C PRO A 132 -3.81 -4.57 14.66
N ILE A 133 -3.27 -3.69 13.80
CA ILE A 133 -3.79 -2.34 13.62
C ILE A 133 -4.42 -2.15 12.24
N MET A 134 -3.89 -2.81 11.21
CA MET A 134 -4.39 -2.72 9.84
C MET A 134 -3.87 -3.90 9.02
N SER A 135 -4.66 -4.38 8.07
CA SER A 135 -4.17 -5.15 6.92
C SER A 135 -4.67 -4.53 5.62
N ALA A 136 -3.96 -4.82 4.53
CA ALA A 136 -4.33 -4.40 3.20
C ALA A 136 -4.12 -5.55 2.21
N ASP A 137 -5.16 -5.86 1.45
CA ASP A 137 -5.07 -6.66 0.24
C ASP A 137 -4.97 -5.70 -0.95
N VAL A 138 -3.91 -5.82 -1.74
CA VAL A 138 -3.54 -4.86 -2.79
C VAL A 138 -3.22 -5.58 -4.09
N ASP A 139 -3.23 -4.84 -5.19
CA ASP A 139 -2.97 -5.38 -6.53
C ASP A 139 -1.93 -4.52 -7.28
N PHE A 140 -1.54 -4.91 -8.50
CA PHE A 140 -0.62 -4.18 -9.37
C PHE A 140 -1.08 -2.77 -9.76
N SER A 141 -2.33 -2.42 -9.46
CA SER A 141 -2.83 -1.04 -9.53
C SER A 141 -2.17 -0.11 -8.50
N VAL A 142 -1.53 -0.64 -7.45
CA VAL A 142 -0.66 0.15 -6.55
C VAL A 142 0.66 0.46 -7.26
N SER A 143 1.10 1.70 -7.18
CA SER A 143 2.30 2.20 -7.87
C SER A 143 3.59 1.47 -7.47
N GLU A 144 4.62 1.61 -8.32
CA GLU A 144 6.01 1.28 -7.98
C GLU A 144 6.41 1.91 -6.65
N ASN A 145 7.24 1.20 -5.89
CA ASN A 145 7.64 1.58 -4.53
C ASN A 145 6.40 1.90 -3.67
N PRO A 146 5.56 0.89 -3.37
CA PRO A 146 4.33 1.06 -2.61
C PRO A 146 4.53 1.90 -1.36
N ASN A 147 3.61 2.85 -1.18
CA ASN A 147 3.62 3.79 -0.06
C ASN A 147 2.23 3.81 0.54
N PHE A 148 2.17 3.61 1.86
CA PHE A 148 0.95 3.62 2.63
C PHE A 148 1.13 4.59 3.79
N ARG A 149 0.27 5.59 3.90
CA ARG A 149 0.17 6.43 5.09
C ARG A 149 -1.11 6.09 5.82
N PHE A 150 -1.02 5.90 7.12
CA PHE A 150 -2.14 5.46 7.96
C PHE A 150 -1.89 5.85 9.41
N TYR A 151 -2.94 5.77 10.23
CA TYR A 151 -2.86 6.10 11.64
C TYR A 151 -2.81 4.85 12.52
N PHE A 152 -2.24 5.02 13.71
CA PHE A 152 -2.42 4.10 14.84
C PHE A 152 -2.42 4.90 16.14
N THR A 153 -3.06 4.37 17.18
CA THR A 153 -3.13 5.01 18.50
C THR A 153 -2.27 4.25 19.50
N PRO A 154 -1.08 4.76 19.84
CA PRO A 154 -0.21 4.07 20.78
C PRO A 154 -0.72 4.23 22.22
N ARG A 155 -0.64 3.14 23.00
CA ARG A 155 -1.10 3.11 24.41
C ARG A 155 0.00 2.74 25.41
N THR A 156 1.13 2.25 24.91
CA THR A 156 2.28 1.78 25.67
C THR A 156 3.52 1.94 24.79
N ASN A 157 4.72 1.89 25.35
CA ASN A 157 5.90 1.61 24.55
C ASN A 157 5.74 0.26 23.85
N GLY A 158 6.24 0.13 22.63
CA GLY A 158 6.08 -1.10 21.86
C GLY A 158 6.76 -1.06 20.51
N GLN A 159 6.61 -2.14 19.76
CA GLN A 159 7.13 -2.24 18.40
C GLN A 159 5.98 -2.08 17.40
N LEU A 160 6.15 -1.19 16.44
CA LEU A 160 5.34 -1.12 15.23
C LEU A 160 6.03 -2.00 14.18
N ALA A 161 5.34 -3.03 13.70
CA ALA A 161 5.90 -3.98 12.74
C ALA A 161 5.00 -4.08 11.50
N ALA A 162 5.62 -4.17 10.33
CA ALA A 162 4.92 -4.40 9.07
C ALA A 162 5.50 -5.63 8.38
N VAL A 163 4.59 -6.45 7.84
CA VAL A 163 4.88 -7.61 7.00
C VAL A 163 4.23 -7.38 5.65
N ALA A 164 4.97 -7.57 4.57
CA ALA A 164 4.44 -7.48 3.21
C ALA A 164 4.76 -8.77 2.45
N GLU A 165 3.85 -9.19 1.59
CA GLU A 165 3.98 -10.40 0.77
C GLU A 165 3.72 -10.04 -0.70
N ASP A 166 4.59 -10.49 -1.60
CA ASP A 166 4.43 -10.28 -3.04
C ASP A 166 3.72 -11.46 -3.74
N SER A 167 3.40 -11.28 -5.01
CA SER A 167 2.77 -12.29 -5.87
C SER A 167 3.65 -13.50 -6.17
N ASN A 168 4.91 -13.52 -5.72
CA ASN A 168 5.83 -14.65 -5.80
C ASN A 168 6.01 -15.33 -4.42
N ASP A 169 5.11 -15.04 -3.48
CA ASP A 169 5.10 -15.57 -2.10
C ASP A 169 6.35 -15.19 -1.29
N VAL A 170 7.05 -14.13 -1.69
CA VAL A 170 8.20 -13.60 -0.93
C VAL A 170 7.68 -12.68 0.17
N VAL A 171 8.09 -12.97 1.41
CA VAL A 171 7.71 -12.20 2.60
C VAL A 171 8.82 -11.25 3.01
N PHE A 172 8.48 -9.97 3.13
CA PHE A 172 9.32 -8.88 3.62
C PHE A 172 8.83 -8.40 4.98
N LYS A 173 9.76 -8.00 5.86
CA LYS A 173 9.44 -7.59 7.23
C LYS A 173 10.25 -6.35 7.61
N THR A 174 9.62 -5.47 8.39
CA THR A 174 10.30 -4.33 9.02
C THR A 174 9.67 -4.03 10.37
N SER A 175 10.40 -3.35 11.24
CA SER A 175 9.89 -2.89 12.51
C SER A 175 10.54 -1.60 12.98
N LEU A 176 9.82 -0.86 13.81
CA LEU A 176 10.22 0.39 14.42
C LEU A 176 9.87 0.35 15.90
N ALA A 177 10.83 0.65 16.76
CA ALA A 177 10.57 0.85 18.18
C ALA A 177 9.85 2.19 18.40
N VAL A 178 8.71 2.16 19.06
CA VAL A 178 7.89 3.33 19.37
C VAL A 178 8.00 3.60 20.87
N LYS A 179 8.53 4.77 21.21
CA LYS A 179 8.56 5.29 22.58
C LYS A 179 7.55 6.41 22.69
N VAL A 180 6.53 6.23 23.51
CA VAL A 180 5.45 7.20 23.70
C VAL A 180 5.84 8.24 24.74
N GLN A 181 5.39 9.48 24.53
CA GLN A 181 5.41 10.56 25.51
C GLN A 181 4.07 10.64 26.26
#